data_AF-G4QJC8-F1
#
_entry.id   AF-G4QJC8-F1
#
_cell.length_a   1.000
_cell.length_b   1.000
_cell.length_c   1.000
_cell.angle_alpha   90.00
_cell.angle_beta   90.00
_cell.angle_gamma   90.00
#
_symmetry.space_group_name_H-M   'P 1'
#
loop_
_entity.id
_entity.type
_entity.pdbx_description
1 polymer ?
#
loop_
_entity_poly.entity_id
_entity_poly.type
_entity_poly.pdbx_seq_one_letter_code
_entity_poly.pdbx_strand_id
1 'polypeptide(L)'
;MYNQDDVITAQFIMRSKECGFSLAETSSLLAIKNDKSQHVCAEAKQITQSKVIEIAEQIKKLKKMQATLSKLEKFCCGGQESAEFCSIISSLEKES
;
A
#
# COMPACT_ATOMS: atom_id res chain seq x y z
N MET A 1 -19.48 14.42 -25.36
CA MET A 1 -19.80 12.98 -25.41
C MET A 1 -18.54 12.23 -25.02
N TYR A 2 -18.63 11.28 -24.08
CA TYR A 2 -17.54 10.34 -23.82
C TYR A 2 -17.58 9.26 -24.89
N ASN A 3 -16.45 9.00 -25.54
CA ASN A 3 -16.32 7.92 -26.53
C ASN A 3 -15.81 6.63 -25.86
N GLN A 4 -15.71 5.55 -26.63
CA GLN A 4 -15.25 4.26 -26.12
C GLN A 4 -13.79 4.29 -25.62
N ASP A 5 -12.95 5.16 -26.19
CA ASP A 5 -11.56 5.33 -25.78
C ASP A 5 -11.42 6.03 -24.42
N ASP A 6 -12.34 6.94 -24.09
CA ASP A 6 -12.40 7.59 -22.78
C ASP A 6 -12.72 6.55 -21.69
N VAL A 7 -13.64 5.62 -21.97
CA VAL A 7 -13.99 4.53 -21.04
C VAL A 7 -12.81 3.59 -20.84
N ILE A 8 -12.11 3.21 -21.92
CA ILE A 8 -10.91 2.35 -21.83
C ILE A 8 -9.81 3.04 -21.00
N THR A 9 -9.64 4.35 -21.17
CA THR A 9 -8.66 5.13 -20.42
C THR A 9 -9.03 5.26 -18.95
N ALA A 10 -10.30 5.50 -18.63
CA ALA A 10 -10.79 5.50 -17.25
C ALA A 10 -10.57 4.14 -16.57
N GLN A 11 -10.87 3.04 -17.25
CA GLN A 11 -10.62 1.69 -16.74
C GLN A 11 -9.13 1.41 -16.53
N PHE A 12 -8.26 1.91 -17.41
CA PHE A 12 -6.82 1.81 -17.24
C PHE A 12 -6.34 2.53 -15.97
N ILE A 13 -6.80 3.77 -15.75
CA ILE A 13 -6.48 4.55 -14.54
C ILE A 13 -6.99 3.82 -13.29
N MET A 14 -8.20 3.28 -13.33
CA MET A 14 -8.79 2.53 -12.22
C MET A 14 -7.94 1.31 -11.84
N ARG A 15 -7.58 0.48 -12.82
CA ARG A 15 -6.70 -0.69 -12.59
C ARG A 15 -5.33 -0.30 -12.07
N SER A 16 -4.75 0.78 -12.58
CA SER A 16 -3.46 1.28 -12.07
C SER A 16 -3.55 1.68 -10.59
N LYS A 17 -4.63 2.36 -10.19
CA LYS A 17 -4.87 2.71 -8.78
C LYS A 17 -5.11 1.47 -7.91
N GLU A 18 -5.84 0.47 -8.40
CA GLU A 18 -6.04 -0.81 -7.68
C GLU A 18 -4.72 -1.55 -7.44
N CYS A 19 -3.76 -1.43 -8.36
CA CYS A 19 -2.40 -1.95 -8.20
C CYS A 19 -1.51 -1.13 -7.24
N GLY A 20 -2.01 -0.03 -6.68
CA GLY A 20 -1.27 0.83 -5.75
C GLY A 20 -0.34 1.84 -6.41
N PHE A 21 -0.44 2.06 -7.73
CA PHE A 21 0.28 3.15 -8.38
C PHE A 21 -0.24 4.50 -7.90
N SER A 22 0.70 5.40 -7.58
CA SER A 22 0.40 6.80 -7.30
C SER A 22 -0.16 7.51 -8.53
N LEU A 23 -0.68 8.73 -8.35
CA LEU A 23 -1.13 9.54 -9.47
C LEU A 23 -0.01 9.83 -10.47
N ALA A 24 1.22 10.08 -10.00
CA ALA A 24 2.38 10.32 -10.84
C ALA A 24 2.73 9.08 -11.69
N GLU A 25 2.84 7.90 -11.06
CA GLU A 25 3.13 6.65 -11.76
C GLU A 25 2.01 6.28 -12.75
N THR A 26 0.74 6.47 -12.36
CA THR A 26 -0.40 6.25 -13.23
C THR A 26 -0.36 7.18 -14.45
N SER A 27 0.04 8.44 -14.26
CA SER A 27 0.22 9.40 -15.36
C SER A 27 1.34 8.95 -16.31
N SER A 28 2.47 8.48 -15.78
CA SER A 28 3.57 7.96 -16.60
C SER A 28 3.16 6.71 -17.39
N LEU A 29 2.47 5.77 -16.75
CA LEU A 29 1.94 4.58 -17.41
C LEU A 29 0.88 4.93 -18.48
N LEU A 30 0.09 5.97 -18.24
CA LEU A 30 -0.88 6.46 -19.22
C LEU A 30 -0.21 7.13 -20.43
N ALA A 31 0.87 7.88 -20.23
CA ALA A 31 1.68 8.42 -21.33
C ALA A 31 2.24 7.29 -22.20
N ILE A 32 2.81 6.25 -21.58
CA ILE A 32 3.30 5.06 -22.29
C ILE A 32 2.18 4.35 -23.05
N LYS A 33 0.98 4.21 -22.46
CA LYS A 33 -0.19 3.62 -23.13
C LYS A 33 -0.59 4.41 -24.38
N ASN A 34 -0.54 5.74 -24.30
CA ASN A 34 -1.02 6.62 -25.35
C ASN A 34 -0.04 6.72 -26.54
N ASP A 35 1.26 6.50 -26.31
CA ASP A 35 2.27 6.54 -27.38
C ASP A 35 3.23 5.34 -27.35
N LYS A 36 2.68 4.13 -27.45
CA LYS A 36 3.47 2.88 -27.37
C LYS A 36 4.61 2.80 -28.39
N SER A 37 4.50 3.48 -29.53
CA SER A 37 5.55 3.52 -30.55
C SER A 37 6.80 4.28 -30.14
N GLN A 38 6.68 5.26 -29.22
CA GLN A 38 7.80 6.08 -28.76
C GLN A 38 8.40 5.56 -27.44
N HIS A 39 7.84 4.52 -26.85
CA HIS A 39 8.25 3.98 -25.55
C HIS A 39 8.75 2.54 -25.66
N VAL A 40 9.66 2.18 -24.76
CA VAL A 40 10.16 0.81 -24.63
C VAL A 40 9.55 0.12 -23.42
N CYS A 41 9.34 -1.21 -23.50
CA CYS A 41 8.80 -2.01 -22.39
C CYS A 41 9.58 -1.86 -21.08
N ALA A 42 10.87 -1.49 -21.15
CA ALA A 42 11.71 -1.27 -19.98
C ALA A 42 11.19 -0.11 -19.08
N GLU A 43 10.57 0.92 -19.65
CA GLU A 43 10.05 2.06 -18.88
C GLU A 43 8.88 1.63 -17.98
N ALA A 44 7.88 0.95 -18.56
CA ALA A 44 6.75 0.41 -17.80
C ALA A 44 7.21 -0.63 -16.76
N LYS A 45 8.21 -1.45 -17.11
CA LYS A 45 8.82 -2.43 -16.19
C LYS A 45 9.48 -1.74 -15.00
N GLN A 46 10.22 -0.65 -15.21
CA GLN A 46 10.88 0.09 -14.14
C GLN A 46 9.87 0.68 -13.16
N ILE A 47 8.79 1.32 -13.65
CA ILE A 47 7.71 1.84 -12.80
C ILE A 47 7.10 0.71 -11.95
N THR A 48 6.81 -0.41 -12.59
CA THR A 48 6.22 -1.58 -11.91
C THR A 48 7.18 -2.18 -10.87
N GLN A 49 8.47 -2.29 -11.18
CA GLN A 49 9.48 -2.80 -10.25
C GLN A 49 9.63 -1.92 -9.01
N SER A 50 9.67 -0.60 -9.18
CA SER A 50 9.69 0.34 -8.05
C SER A 50 8.47 0.16 -7.15
N LYS A 51 7.28 0.01 -7.74
CA LYS A 51 6.05 -0.23 -6.98
C LYS A 51 6.08 -1.55 -6.21
N VAL A 52 6.60 -2.62 -6.82
CA VAL A 52 6.76 -3.92 -6.16
C VAL A 52 7.67 -3.81 -4.93
N ILE A 53 8.78 -3.06 -5.04
CA ILE A 53 9.71 -2.85 -3.91
C ILE A 53 9.01 -2.06 -2.79
N GLU A 54 8.34 -0.96 -3.13
CA GLU A 54 7.62 -0.13 -2.15
C GLU A 54 6.55 -0.93 -1.39
N ILE A 55 5.75 -1.73 -2.11
CA ILE A 55 4.73 -2.59 -1.49
C ILE A 55 5.38 -3.63 -0.58
N ALA A 56 6.50 -4.25 -1.00
CA ALA A 56 7.21 -5.22 -0.18
C ALA A 56 7.72 -4.61 1.14
N GLU A 57 8.22 -3.37 1.09
CA GLU A 57 8.64 -2.62 2.28
C GLU A 57 7.46 -2.29 3.20
N GLN A 58 6.33 -1.87 2.63
CA GLN A 58 5.11 -1.61 3.39
C GLN A 58 4.58 -2.89 4.06
N ILE A 59 4.58 -4.03 3.35
CA ILE A 59 4.22 -5.34 3.91
C ILE A 59 5.15 -5.68 5.08
N LYS A 60 6.46 -5.49 4.94
CA LYS A 60 7.42 -5.76 6.02
C LYS A 60 7.12 -4.91 7.25
N LYS A 61 6.82 -3.61 7.06
CA LYS A 61 6.44 -2.70 8.14
C LYS A 61 5.15 -3.14 8.82
N LEU A 62 4.11 -3.43 8.03
CA LEU A 62 2.81 -3.87 8.54
C LEU A 62 2.90 -5.19 9.30
N LYS A 63 3.69 -6.16 8.80
CA LYS A 63 3.95 -7.43 9.49
C LYS A 63 4.66 -7.21 10.83
N LYS A 64 5.61 -6.27 10.91
CA LYS A 64 6.27 -5.91 12.18
C LYS A 64 5.26 -5.33 13.17
N MET A 65 4.45 -4.37 12.73
CA MET A 65 3.41 -3.74 13.55
C MET A 65 2.39 -4.79 14.03
N GLN A 66 1.92 -5.65 13.13
CA GLN A 66 1.01 -6.75 13.46
C GLN A 66 1.62 -7.67 14.52
N ALA A 67 2.88 -8.07 14.38
CA ALA A 67 3.55 -8.93 15.35
C ALA A 67 3.65 -8.27 16.74
N THR A 68 3.90 -6.95 16.81
CA THR A 68 3.85 -6.21 18.07
C THR A 68 2.44 -6.21 18.67
N LEU A 69 1.42 -5.85 17.87
CA LEU A 69 0.03 -5.80 18.32
C LEU A 69 -0.47 -7.18 18.79
N SER A 70 -0.13 -8.26 18.08
CA SER A 70 -0.49 -9.63 18.48
C SER A 70 0.17 -10.05 19.79
N LYS A 71 1.38 -9.58 20.10
CA LYS A 71 1.99 -9.82 21.42
C LYS A 71 1.24 -9.06 22.50
N LEU A 72 0.98 -7.77 22.28
CA LEU A 72 0.28 -6.92 23.24
C LEU A 72 -1.10 -7.47 23.60
N GLU A 73 -1.89 -7.83 22.59
CA GLU A 73 -3.22 -8.41 22.78
C GLU A 73 -3.17 -9.73 23.57
N LYS A 74 -2.23 -10.63 23.25
CA LYS A 74 -2.06 -11.92 23.95
C LYS A 74 -1.74 -11.79 25.44
N PHE A 75 -1.01 -10.75 25.84
CA PHE A 75 -0.60 -10.57 27.24
C PHE A 75 -1.60 -9.80 28.09
N CYS A 76 -2.67 -9.26 27.49
CA CYS A 76 -3.73 -8.58 28.22
C CYS A 76 -4.75 -9.59 28.77
N CYS A 77 -5.27 -9.34 29.97
CA CYS A 77 -6.37 -10.13 30.52
C CYS A 77 -7.69 -9.94 29.75
N GLY A 78 -7.90 -8.76 29.13
CA GLY A 78 -9.10 -8.43 28.37
C GLY A 78 -10.39 -8.33 29.21
N GLY A 79 -10.29 -8.33 30.54
CA GLY A 79 -11.40 -8.35 31.48
C GLY A 79 -11.99 -6.97 31.81
N GLN A 80 -12.87 -6.94 32.81
CA GLN A 80 -13.50 -5.71 33.34
C GLN A 80 -12.66 -5.01 34.43
N GLU A 81 -11.40 -5.43 34.61
CA GLU A 81 -10.50 -4.88 35.63
C GLU A 81 -10.04 -3.46 35.26
N SER A 82 -9.58 -2.71 36.27
CA SER A 82 -9.01 -1.37 36.07
C SER A 82 -7.84 -1.40 35.07
N ALA A 83 -7.79 -0.43 34.16
CA ALA A 83 -6.71 -0.29 33.18
C ALA A 83 -5.34 0.01 33.83
N GLU A 84 -5.29 0.34 35.12
CA GLU A 84 -4.07 0.44 35.92
C GLU A 84 -3.24 -0.85 35.91
N PHE A 85 -3.88 -2.01 35.69
CA PHE A 85 -3.22 -3.32 35.58
C PHE A 85 -3.08 -3.81 34.13
N CYS A 86 -3.44 -2.98 33.14
CA CYS A 86 -3.44 -3.37 31.74
C CYS A 86 -2.01 -3.47 31.18
N SER A 87 -1.59 -4.71 30.91
CA SER A 87 -0.25 -5.01 30.37
C SER A 87 0.00 -4.39 28.98
N ILE A 88 -1.04 -4.11 28.19
CA ILE A 88 -0.91 -3.39 26.91
C ILE A 88 -0.42 -1.96 27.17
N ILE A 89 -1.14 -1.22 28.04
CA ILE A 89 -0.82 0.17 28.35
C ILE A 89 0.56 0.25 29.00
N SER A 90 0.83 -0.59 29.99
CA SER A 90 2.14 -0.63 30.65
C SER A 90 3.29 -0.99 29.70
N SER A 91 3.04 -1.74 28.62
CA SER A 91 4.07 -2.06 27.63
C SER A 91 4.34 -0.87 26.70
N LEU A 92 3.30 -0.16 26.27
CA LEU A 92 3.42 1.01 25.40
C LEU A 92 4.05 2.22 26.12
N GLU A 93 3.85 2.35 27.42
CA GLU A 93 4.50 3.40 28.24
C GLU A 93 6.00 3.14 28.48
N LYS A 94 6.45 1.88 28.32
CA LYS A 94 7.85 1.48 28.54
C LYS A 94 8.73 1.58 27.31
N GLU A 95 8.17 1.62 26.11
CA GLU A 95 8.94 1.84 24.88
C GLU A 95 9.35 3.32 24.78
N SER A 96 10.52 3.66 25.35
CA SER A 96 11.26 4.92 25.14
C SER A 96 12.72 4.63 24.79
#